data_AF-A0A9N8EJM1-F1
#
_entry.id   AF-A0A9N8EJM1-F1
#
_cell.length_a   1.000
_cell.length_b   1.000
_cell.length_c   1.000
_cell.angle_alpha   90.00
_cell.angle_beta   90.00
_cell.angle_gamma   90.00
#
_symmetry.space_group_name_H-M   'P 1'
#
loop_
_entity.id
_entity.type
_entity.pdbx_description
1 polymer ?
#
loop_
_entity_poly.entity_id
_entity_poly.type
_entity_poly.pdbx_seq_one_letter_code
_entity_poly.pdbx_strand_id
1 'polypeptide(L)'
;MPSSSTSVGSLRHDCVPFRCLVGEHSSDDFPWRSSPAHFHHNKPDKKSTPIQLLPAKSTQEDDPNHAIIPPLDAEFPLEPMPRPPLESIIQGWNITGDASWLLNVAIIGFPKTGTSTLMRYLHKSPRVHVFDEERCEMGYNQHARLMESLYKDIPPGHTLRGIKCPRDLESNLALHNYQTYFPKTDFLVGLRHPVLWFESFYNFRVNNYFSMPPAETLTGRCARRHQGLCTFRGNFHLFLTNLGKTNILSNSAEKALIPPEYHKMIQPIPWQGRVFLWDVSQLQTDQELLQNNNHSSLLLHLHQHQHSNLQFRHDLQKFLRLDDSLPEMIKIKPGFHHRKNQTVAQQVAAQKIDICQPRYESIRQILVRQGKLAATWIREYFLEAPGVYVSQKEYFCQVILKQWEQDPCEFRNF
;
A
#
# COMPACT_ATOMS: atom_id res chain seq x y z
N MET A 1 19.42 -36.45 57.07
CA MET A 1 18.32 -35.58 56.64
C MET A 1 18.80 -34.76 55.45
N PRO A 2 18.35 -35.06 54.21
CA PRO A 2 18.78 -34.30 53.04
C PRO A 2 17.80 -33.15 52.76
N SER A 3 18.38 -32.00 52.46
CA SER A 3 17.69 -30.76 52.10
C SER A 3 17.09 -30.84 50.70
N SER A 4 15.88 -30.33 50.61
CA SER A 4 14.95 -30.33 49.48
C SER A 4 15.44 -29.54 48.28
N SER A 5 15.35 -30.18 47.10
CA SER A 5 15.37 -29.57 45.78
C SER A 5 14.05 -28.85 45.50
N THR A 6 14.11 -27.55 45.23
CA THR A 6 12.99 -26.78 44.64
C THR A 6 13.05 -26.88 43.13
N SER A 7 12.08 -27.58 42.54
CA SER A 7 11.84 -27.63 41.10
C SER A 7 11.23 -26.31 40.62
N VAL A 8 11.83 -25.73 39.59
CA VAL A 8 11.29 -24.57 38.88
C VAL A 8 10.18 -25.08 37.96
N GLY A 9 8.95 -24.65 38.24
CA GLY A 9 7.78 -24.95 37.43
C GLY A 9 7.89 -24.33 36.03
N SER A 10 7.87 -25.18 35.01
CA SER A 10 7.76 -24.80 33.61
C SER A 10 6.36 -24.23 33.34
N LEU A 11 6.26 -22.91 33.23
CA LEU A 11 5.06 -22.23 32.72
C LEU A 11 4.92 -22.53 31.23
N ARG A 12 4.01 -23.45 30.90
CA ARG A 12 3.52 -23.64 29.54
C ARG A 12 2.76 -22.39 29.12
N HIS A 13 3.30 -21.67 28.15
CA HIS A 13 2.56 -20.66 27.41
C HIS A 13 1.63 -21.38 26.42
N ASP A 14 0.36 -21.47 26.81
CA ASP A 14 -0.70 -21.87 25.89
C ASP A 14 -0.84 -20.78 24.81
N CYS A 15 -0.41 -21.11 23.60
CA CYS A 15 -0.67 -20.31 22.40
C CYS A 15 -2.18 -20.24 22.14
N VAL A 16 -2.81 -19.15 22.59
CA VAL A 16 -4.18 -18.80 22.21
C VAL A 16 -4.21 -18.54 20.69
N PRO A 17 -5.14 -19.14 19.93
CA PRO A 17 -5.23 -18.90 18.49
C PRO A 17 -5.62 -17.44 18.22
N PHE A 18 -4.82 -16.77 17.39
CA PHE A 18 -5.08 -15.48 16.77
C PHE A 18 -6.53 -15.40 16.25
N ARG A 19 -7.42 -14.75 17.01
CA ARG A 19 -8.57 -14.08 16.42
C ARG A 19 -8.02 -12.79 15.83
N CYS A 20 -7.92 -12.72 14.50
CA CYS A 20 -8.11 -11.42 13.85
C CYS A 20 -9.52 -10.98 14.23
N LEU A 21 -9.66 -10.25 15.32
CA LEU A 21 -10.78 -9.35 15.52
C LEU A 21 -10.62 -8.26 14.46
N VAL A 22 -10.93 -8.61 13.21
CA VAL A 22 -11.62 -7.65 12.37
C VAL A 22 -12.87 -7.39 13.18
N GLY A 23 -12.88 -6.30 13.94
CA GLY A 23 -14.06 -5.89 14.66
C GLY A 23 -15.19 -5.89 13.66
N GLU A 24 -16.11 -6.82 13.81
CA GLU A 24 -17.46 -6.74 13.27
C GLU A 24 -18.17 -5.60 14.01
N HIS A 25 -17.65 -4.38 13.88
CA HIS A 25 -18.56 -3.28 13.72
C HIS A 25 -19.17 -3.49 12.35
N SER A 26 -20.40 -3.98 12.35
CA SER A 26 -21.26 -3.83 11.18
C SER A 26 -21.18 -2.36 10.80
N SER A 27 -20.49 -2.10 9.70
CA SER A 27 -20.44 -0.80 9.03
C SER A 27 -21.76 -0.68 8.27
N ASP A 28 -22.86 -0.75 9.02
CA ASP A 28 -24.22 -0.80 8.48
C ASP A 28 -24.68 0.54 7.92
N ASP A 29 -23.94 1.62 8.13
CA ASP A 29 -24.24 2.91 7.52
C ASP A 29 -22.99 3.58 6.96
N PHE A 30 -22.55 3.12 5.78
CA PHE A 30 -21.88 4.01 4.83
C PHE A 30 -22.89 4.40 3.75
N PRO A 31 -23.43 5.63 3.77
CA PRO A 31 -24.25 6.12 2.69
C PRO A 31 -23.33 6.52 1.55
N TRP A 32 -23.13 5.63 0.57
CA TRP A 32 -23.06 6.09 -0.80
C TRP A 32 -24.48 6.53 -1.20
N ARG A 33 -24.97 7.63 -0.63
CA ARG A 33 -26.17 8.29 -1.14
C ARG A 33 -25.79 8.91 -2.48
N SER A 34 -26.20 8.24 -3.54
CA SER A 34 -26.39 8.87 -4.85
C SER A 34 -27.46 9.95 -4.69
N SER A 35 -27.05 11.19 -4.47
CA SER A 35 -27.93 12.35 -4.66
C SER A 35 -28.29 12.44 -6.15
N PRO A 36 -29.57 12.52 -6.53
CA PRO A 36 -29.97 12.81 -7.90
C PRO A 36 -29.75 14.29 -8.16
N ALA A 37 -28.68 14.63 -8.88
CA ALA A 37 -28.49 15.98 -9.37
C ALA A 37 -29.38 16.19 -10.61
N HIS A 38 -30.55 16.80 -10.42
CA HIS A 38 -31.29 17.44 -11.51
C HIS A 38 -30.49 18.67 -11.97
N PHE A 39 -29.84 18.58 -13.13
CA PHE A 39 -29.21 19.72 -13.79
C PHE A 39 -30.09 20.20 -14.95
N HIS A 40 -30.56 21.44 -14.85
CA HIS A 40 -31.13 22.20 -15.96
C HIS A 40 -30.05 22.46 -17.02
N HIS A 41 -30.34 22.08 -18.26
CA HIS A 41 -29.54 22.44 -19.43
C HIS A 41 -29.75 23.92 -19.78
N ASN A 42 -28.73 24.74 -19.59
CA ASN A 42 -28.57 26.00 -20.33
C ASN A 42 -27.40 25.84 -21.31
N LYS A 43 -27.70 25.93 -22.60
CA LYS A 43 -26.70 26.03 -23.69
C LYS A 43 -26.18 27.46 -23.77
N PRO A 44 -24.86 27.67 -23.93
CA PRO A 44 -24.36 28.86 -24.58
C PRO A 44 -23.76 28.51 -25.95
N ASP A 45 -24.24 29.21 -26.98
CA ASP A 45 -23.58 29.32 -28.28
C ASP A 45 -22.29 30.12 -28.14
N LYS A 46 -21.16 29.57 -28.59
CA LYS A 46 -19.95 30.35 -28.89
C LYS A 46 -19.27 29.84 -30.16
N LYS A 47 -19.21 30.75 -31.14
CA LYS A 47 -18.45 30.66 -32.38
C LYS A 47 -16.95 30.55 -32.07
N SER A 48 -16.28 29.59 -32.70
CA SER A 48 -14.82 29.43 -32.64
C SER A 48 -14.14 30.24 -33.75
N THR A 49 -13.00 30.85 -33.41
CA THR A 49 -12.06 31.47 -34.34
C THR A 49 -10.73 30.70 -34.25
N PRO A 50 -9.97 30.53 -35.35
CA PRO A 50 -8.78 29.68 -35.33
C PRO A 50 -7.61 30.41 -34.64
N ILE A 51 -6.99 29.77 -33.65
CA ILE A 51 -5.77 30.24 -32.98
C ILE A 51 -4.56 29.60 -33.69
N GLN A 52 -3.67 30.44 -34.23
CA GLN A 52 -2.35 30.03 -34.71
C GLN A 52 -1.43 29.74 -33.52
N LEU A 53 -0.85 28.54 -33.49
CA LEU A 53 0.17 28.13 -32.54
C LEU A 53 1.54 28.70 -32.95
N LEU A 54 2.12 29.51 -32.07
CA LEU A 54 3.55 29.83 -32.07
C LEU A 54 4.27 28.92 -31.05
N PRO A 55 5.54 28.55 -31.30
CA PRO A 55 6.31 27.68 -30.40
C PRO A 55 6.64 28.39 -29.08
N ALA A 56 6.24 27.77 -27.97
CA ALA A 56 6.53 28.26 -26.62
C ALA A 56 8.01 28.03 -26.25
N LYS A 57 8.73 29.12 -25.99
CA LYS A 57 9.95 29.08 -25.17
C LYS A 57 9.52 28.97 -23.71
N SER A 58 9.94 27.89 -23.05
CA SER A 58 9.76 27.65 -21.62
C SER A 58 10.63 28.60 -20.81
N THR A 59 10.05 29.70 -20.33
CA THR A 59 10.57 30.46 -19.19
C THR A 59 9.92 29.88 -17.94
N GLN A 60 10.68 29.11 -17.15
CA GLN A 60 10.30 28.72 -15.79
C GLN A 60 10.26 30.01 -14.95
N GLU A 61 9.08 30.59 -14.80
CA GLU A 61 8.81 31.53 -13.71
C GLU A 61 8.65 30.70 -12.42
N ASP A 62 9.38 31.10 -11.38
CA ASP A 62 9.38 30.46 -10.06
C ASP A 62 7.97 30.45 -9.47
N ASP A 63 7.29 29.30 -9.54
CA ASP A 63 5.99 29.09 -8.89
C ASP A 63 6.19 29.10 -7.37
N PRO A 64 5.69 30.12 -6.63
CA PRO A 64 5.87 30.23 -5.19
C PRO A 64 5.20 29.10 -4.39
N ASN A 65 4.47 28.19 -5.05
CA ASN A 65 3.87 27.00 -4.44
C ASN A 65 4.68 25.71 -4.61
N HIS A 66 5.93 25.76 -5.09
CA HIS A 66 6.77 24.56 -5.12
C HIS A 66 7.13 24.14 -3.69
N ALA A 67 6.36 23.20 -3.13
CA ALA A 67 6.61 22.65 -1.80
C ALA A 67 8.05 22.12 -1.74
N ILE A 68 8.84 22.60 -0.78
CA ILE A 68 10.20 22.13 -0.55
C ILE A 68 10.11 20.66 -0.13
N ILE A 69 10.52 19.77 -1.02
CA ILE A 69 10.51 18.35 -0.73
C ILE A 69 11.71 18.05 0.15
N PRO A 70 11.51 17.40 1.32
CA PRO A 70 12.61 17.08 2.21
C PRO A 70 13.64 16.24 1.45
N PRO A 71 14.93 16.59 1.51
CA PRO A 71 15.96 15.76 0.91
C PRO A 71 15.96 14.37 1.58
N LEU A 72 16.55 13.38 0.91
CA LEU A 72 16.48 11.97 1.37
C LEU A 72 17.10 11.80 2.77
N ASP A 73 18.04 12.67 3.13
CA ASP A 73 18.75 12.76 4.41
C ASP A 73 18.10 13.70 5.44
N ALA A 74 17.01 14.41 5.11
CA ALA A 74 16.27 15.20 6.09
C ALA A 74 15.94 14.34 7.31
N GLU A 75 16.01 14.82 8.53
CA GLU A 75 15.70 13.96 9.68
C GLU A 75 14.19 13.78 9.88
N PHE A 76 13.80 12.70 10.56
CA PHE A 76 12.43 12.59 11.08
C PHE A 76 12.22 13.63 12.19
N PRO A 77 10.98 14.08 12.43
CA PRO A 77 10.70 14.90 13.60
C PRO A 77 11.16 14.17 14.86
N LEU A 78 12.02 14.82 15.64
CA LEU A 78 12.50 14.29 16.89
C LEU A 78 11.40 14.38 17.95
N GLU A 79 11.32 13.34 18.78
CA GLU A 79 10.48 13.36 19.97
C GLU A 79 11.00 14.44 20.95
N PRO A 80 10.12 15.35 21.45
CA PRO A 80 10.55 16.36 22.42
C PRO A 80 11.04 15.71 23.72
N MET A 81 12.10 16.27 24.30
CA MET A 81 12.69 15.81 25.56
C MET A 81 12.70 16.96 26.59
N PRO A 82 11.96 16.87 27.71
CA PRO A 82 11.14 15.72 28.12
C PRO A 82 9.90 15.53 27.24
N ARG A 83 9.44 14.27 27.15
CA ARG A 83 8.19 13.91 26.43
C ARG A 83 7.03 14.72 27.02
N PRO A 84 6.29 15.52 26.22
CA PRO A 84 5.16 16.29 26.71
C PRO A 84 4.08 15.37 27.24
N PRO A 85 3.38 15.72 28.34
CA PRO A 85 2.33 14.87 28.89
C PRO A 85 1.19 14.66 27.86
N LEU A 86 0.56 13.48 27.87
CA LEU A 86 -0.42 13.11 26.84
C LEU A 86 -1.59 14.09 26.77
N GLU A 87 -2.05 14.60 27.91
CA GLU A 87 -3.12 15.59 28.04
C GLU A 87 -2.79 16.96 27.41
N SER A 88 -1.52 17.24 27.13
CA SER A 88 -1.11 18.43 26.37
C SER A 88 -1.30 18.23 24.86
N ILE A 89 -1.31 16.98 24.40
CA ILE A 89 -1.45 16.60 22.99
C ILE A 89 -2.92 16.29 22.67
N ILE A 90 -3.60 15.56 23.56
CA ILE A 90 -4.96 15.05 23.36
C ILE A 90 -5.85 15.38 24.56
N GLN A 91 -7.01 15.97 24.29
CA GLN A 91 -8.07 16.22 25.27
C GLN A 91 -9.38 15.59 24.79
N GLY A 92 -9.65 14.37 25.26
CA GLY A 92 -10.76 13.56 24.76
C GLY A 92 -10.52 13.16 23.30
N TRP A 93 -11.34 13.69 22.39
CA TRP A 93 -11.20 13.46 20.94
C TRP A 93 -10.47 14.61 20.22
N ASN A 94 -10.14 15.68 20.92
CA ASN A 94 -9.51 16.86 20.33
C ASN A 94 -7.99 16.75 20.42
N ILE A 95 -7.32 17.07 19.31
CA ILE A 95 -5.86 17.21 19.27
C ILE A 95 -5.53 18.68 19.56
N THR A 96 -4.95 18.93 20.73
CA THR A 96 -4.67 20.27 21.25
C THR A 96 -3.20 20.67 21.15
N GLY A 97 -2.30 19.70 20.97
CA GLY A 97 -0.85 19.92 20.88
C GLY A 97 -0.24 19.31 19.62
N ASP A 98 1.08 19.49 19.45
CA ASP A 98 1.81 18.93 18.32
C ASP A 98 2.03 17.42 18.48
N ALA A 99 1.35 16.65 17.63
CA ALA A 99 1.45 15.20 17.53
C ALA A 99 2.32 14.71 16.36
N SER A 100 2.90 15.62 15.57
CA SER A 100 3.54 15.28 14.29
C SER A 100 4.77 14.38 14.41
N TRP A 101 5.38 14.31 15.59
CA TRP A 101 6.52 13.45 15.92
C TRP A 101 6.13 12.03 16.35
N LEU A 102 4.85 11.76 16.62
CA LEU A 102 4.39 10.43 17.07
C LEU A 102 4.40 9.38 15.97
N LEU A 103 4.42 9.78 14.69
CA LEU A 103 4.39 8.85 13.56
C LEU A 103 5.40 9.20 12.48
N ASN A 104 6.41 8.35 12.31
CA ASN A 104 7.48 8.55 11.32
C ASN A 104 7.15 7.89 9.99
N VAL A 105 6.58 6.68 10.00
CA VAL A 105 6.31 5.90 8.78
C VAL A 105 4.94 5.26 8.78
N ALA A 106 4.29 5.15 7.62
CA ALA A 106 3.08 4.36 7.46
C ALA A 106 3.20 3.40 6.26
N ILE A 107 2.96 2.11 6.51
CA ILE A 107 2.84 1.09 5.47
C ILE A 107 1.39 1.10 4.99
N ILE A 108 1.14 1.81 3.89
CA ILE A 108 -0.20 2.02 3.34
C ILE A 108 -0.31 1.47 1.91
N GLY A 109 -1.51 1.56 1.34
CA GLY A 109 -1.78 1.05 0.00
C GLY A 109 -2.05 -0.45 -0.01
N PHE A 110 -2.11 -1.04 -1.19
CA PHE A 110 -3.11 -2.07 -1.44
C PHE A 110 -2.94 -3.35 -0.61
N PRO A 111 -4.04 -4.01 -0.19
CA PRO A 111 -3.95 -5.35 0.39
C PRO A 111 -3.27 -6.30 -0.61
N LYS A 112 -2.57 -7.32 -0.09
CA LYS A 112 -1.92 -8.39 -0.88
C LYS A 112 -0.70 -7.98 -1.70
N THR A 113 -0.10 -6.83 -1.40
CA THR A 113 1.19 -6.36 -1.97
C THR A 113 2.38 -6.57 -1.03
N GLY A 114 2.23 -7.43 -0.02
CA GLY A 114 3.30 -7.77 0.92
C GLY A 114 3.41 -6.85 2.15
N THR A 115 2.42 -5.99 2.39
CA THR A 115 2.43 -5.07 3.54
C THR A 115 2.63 -5.76 4.90
N SER A 116 1.98 -6.90 5.16
CA SER A 116 2.20 -7.67 6.40
C SER A 116 3.59 -8.32 6.48
N THR A 117 4.18 -8.67 5.33
CA THR A 117 5.56 -9.18 5.28
C THR A 117 6.52 -8.07 5.66
N LEU A 118 6.37 -6.89 5.04
CA LEU A 118 7.20 -5.72 5.33
C LEU A 118 7.08 -5.26 6.78
N MET A 119 5.86 -5.19 7.33
CA MET A 119 5.60 -4.84 8.73
C MET A 119 6.36 -5.73 9.72
N ARG A 120 6.20 -7.06 9.59
CA ARG A 120 6.88 -8.02 10.46
C ARG A 120 8.39 -8.08 10.21
N TYR A 121 8.82 -7.77 8.99
CA TYR A 121 10.24 -7.66 8.66
C TYR A 121 10.87 -6.48 9.39
N LEU A 122 10.25 -5.30 9.33
CA LEU A 122 10.73 -4.10 10.01
C LEU A 122 10.74 -4.26 11.54
N HIS A 123 9.78 -4.98 12.11
CA HIS A 123 9.74 -5.33 13.54
C HIS A 123 10.99 -6.09 14.03
N LYS A 124 11.78 -6.69 13.13
CA LYS A 124 13.05 -7.33 13.51
C LYS A 124 14.16 -6.33 13.84
N SER A 125 14.04 -5.08 13.41
CA SER A 125 15.02 -4.04 13.77
C SER A 125 14.68 -3.51 15.17
N PRO A 126 15.65 -3.45 16.11
CA PRO A 126 15.41 -2.89 17.44
C PRO A 126 15.09 -1.38 17.41
N ARG A 127 15.36 -0.70 16.28
CA ARG A 127 15.12 0.73 16.09
C ARG A 127 13.80 1.05 15.41
N VAL A 128 13.04 0.04 14.99
CA VAL A 128 11.77 0.23 14.28
C VAL A 128 10.65 -0.42 15.07
N HIS A 129 9.69 0.40 15.51
CA HIS A 129 8.49 -0.08 16.17
C HIS A 129 7.28 0.14 15.26
N VAL A 130 6.83 -0.94 14.63
CA VAL A 130 5.54 -1.00 13.93
C VAL A 130 4.63 -1.94 14.70
N PHE A 131 3.38 -1.51 14.94
CA PHE A 131 2.36 -2.37 15.53
C PHE A 131 2.25 -3.70 14.76
N ASP A 132 1.99 -4.78 15.48
CA ASP A 132 1.84 -6.13 14.93
C ASP A 132 0.46 -6.38 14.29
N GLU A 133 -0.49 -5.49 14.58
CA GLU A 133 -1.84 -5.42 14.01
C GLU A 133 -2.01 -4.28 12.99
N GLU A 134 -3.10 -4.33 12.22
CA GLU A 134 -3.44 -3.23 11.31
C GLU A 134 -4.03 -2.06 12.11
N ARG A 135 -3.44 -0.87 11.97
CA ARG A 135 -3.91 0.36 12.61
C ARG A 135 -4.48 1.30 11.54
N CYS A 136 -5.79 1.20 11.33
CA CYS A 136 -6.54 1.89 10.26
C CYS A 136 -7.38 3.07 10.75
N GLU A 137 -7.12 3.57 11.95
CA GLU A 137 -7.87 4.63 12.62
C GLU A 137 -7.96 5.93 11.79
N MET A 138 -6.94 6.21 10.98
CA MET A 138 -6.89 7.35 10.08
C MET A 138 -8.06 7.35 9.10
N GLY A 139 -8.46 6.17 8.60
CA GLY A 139 -9.61 6.02 7.71
C GLY A 139 -10.98 6.09 8.39
N TYR A 140 -11.05 6.12 9.72
CA TYR A 140 -12.30 6.14 10.50
C TYR A 140 -12.44 7.35 11.43
N ASN A 141 -11.60 8.38 11.23
CA ASN A 141 -11.53 9.56 12.10
C ASN A 141 -11.27 9.23 13.58
N GLN A 142 -10.49 8.18 13.84
CA GLN A 142 -10.10 7.75 15.19
C GLN A 142 -8.64 8.15 15.51
N HIS A 143 -8.16 9.25 14.92
CA HIS A 143 -6.77 9.69 15.02
C HIS A 143 -6.30 9.91 16.48
N ALA A 144 -7.19 10.40 17.37
CA ALA A 144 -6.89 10.52 18.80
C ALA A 144 -6.56 9.17 19.47
N ARG A 145 -7.30 8.10 19.15
CA ARG A 145 -7.01 6.75 19.66
C ARG A 145 -5.67 6.23 19.15
N LEU A 146 -5.36 6.50 17.88
CA LEU A 146 -4.07 6.12 17.31
C LEU A 146 -2.92 6.85 18.02
N MET A 147 -3.04 8.16 18.23
CA MET A 147 -2.03 8.94 18.95
C MET A 147 -1.84 8.46 20.40
N GLU A 148 -2.92 8.12 21.09
CA GLU A 148 -2.86 7.53 22.43
C GLU A 148 -2.06 6.23 22.44
N SER A 149 -2.33 5.31 21.50
CA SER A 149 -1.54 4.08 21.34
C SER A 149 -0.08 4.36 20.97
N LEU A 150 0.20 5.25 20.01
CA LEU A 150 1.57 5.62 19.63
C LEU A 150 2.36 6.20 20.82
N TYR A 151 1.68 6.93 21.69
CA TYR A 151 2.29 7.55 22.88
C TYR A 151 2.52 6.52 23.99
N LYS A 152 1.52 5.69 24.30
CA LYS A 152 1.56 4.75 25.44
C LYS A 152 2.30 3.45 25.14
N ASP A 153 2.09 2.90 23.95
CA ASP A 153 2.52 1.54 23.62
C ASP A 153 3.95 1.51 23.06
N ILE A 154 4.46 2.64 22.57
CA ILE A 154 5.82 2.75 22.01
C ILE A 154 6.72 3.57 22.96
N PRO A 155 7.83 2.99 23.45
CA PRO A 155 8.69 3.61 24.45
C PRO A 155 9.27 4.96 23.98
N PRO A 156 9.59 5.89 24.90
CA PRO A 156 10.28 7.13 24.56
C PRO A 156 11.68 6.89 24.01
N GLY A 157 12.08 7.75 23.06
CA GLY A 157 13.44 7.80 22.55
C GLY A 157 13.51 7.78 21.03
N HIS A 158 14.71 7.46 20.52
CA HIS A 158 15.05 7.51 19.10
C HIS A 158 14.64 6.23 18.37
N THR A 159 13.35 5.90 18.42
CA THR A 159 12.75 4.76 17.72
C THR A 159 11.88 5.26 16.57
N LEU A 160 12.03 4.64 15.41
CA LEU A 160 11.18 4.90 14.25
C LEU A 160 9.81 4.27 14.50
N ARG A 161 8.79 5.12 14.65
CA ARG A 161 7.40 4.75 14.95
C ARG A 161 6.63 4.56 13.65
N GLY A 162 5.94 3.43 13.52
CA GLY A 162 5.15 3.16 12.33
C GLY A 162 3.85 2.41 12.54
N ILE A 163 3.00 2.52 11.53
CA ILE A 163 1.73 1.79 11.44
C ILE A 163 1.61 1.07 10.11
N LYS A 164 0.65 0.15 10.02
CA LYS A 164 0.23 -0.47 8.77
C LYS A 164 -1.28 -0.37 8.61
N CYS A 165 -1.74 0.21 7.51
CA CYS A 165 -3.13 0.07 7.08
C CYS A 165 -3.23 -0.03 5.55
N PRO A 166 -3.51 -1.23 5.01
CA PRO A 166 -3.55 -1.41 3.57
C PRO A 166 -4.71 -0.71 2.81
N ARG A 167 -5.52 0.08 3.50
CA ARG A 167 -6.70 0.76 2.93
C ARG A 167 -6.60 2.28 2.97
N ASP A 168 -5.61 2.83 3.68
CA ASP A 168 -5.54 4.28 3.90
C ASP A 168 -5.33 5.06 2.59
N LEU A 169 -4.55 4.52 1.65
CA LEU A 169 -4.35 5.15 0.34
C LEU A 169 -5.65 5.24 -0.48
N GLU A 170 -6.64 4.41 -0.18
CA GLU A 170 -7.95 4.41 -0.85
C GLU A 170 -8.98 5.28 -0.12
N SER A 171 -8.59 5.94 0.98
CA SER A 171 -9.45 6.76 1.82
C SER A 171 -8.95 8.21 1.85
N ASN A 172 -9.69 9.10 1.19
CA ASN A 172 -9.39 10.54 1.23
C ASN A 172 -9.40 11.10 2.66
N LEU A 173 -10.26 10.54 3.52
CA LEU A 173 -10.27 10.88 4.95
C LEU A 173 -8.97 10.50 5.65
N ALA A 174 -8.40 9.32 5.36
CA ALA A 174 -7.13 8.92 5.94
C ALA A 174 -6.00 9.88 5.50
N LEU A 175 -5.90 10.16 4.20
CA LEU A 175 -4.87 11.07 3.67
C LEU A 175 -5.01 12.49 4.25
N HIS A 176 -6.23 13.00 4.42
CA HIS A 176 -6.45 14.29 5.07
C HIS A 176 -6.03 14.29 6.55
N ASN A 177 -6.35 13.21 7.28
CA ASN A 177 -5.92 13.05 8.66
C ASN A 177 -4.38 12.95 8.76
N TYR A 178 -3.72 12.24 7.85
CA TYR A 178 -2.26 12.21 7.80
C TYR A 178 -1.71 13.62 7.56
N GLN A 179 -2.28 14.38 6.63
CA GLN A 179 -1.80 15.74 6.32
C GLN A 179 -1.98 16.69 7.51
N THR A 180 -3.09 16.53 8.24
CA THR A 180 -3.43 17.38 9.38
C THR A 180 -2.55 17.09 10.58
N TYR A 181 -2.37 15.81 10.92
CA TYR A 181 -1.79 15.41 12.19
C TYR A 181 -0.35 14.90 12.10
N PHE A 182 0.04 14.35 10.96
CA PHE A 182 1.36 13.77 10.73
C PHE A 182 1.93 14.16 9.35
N PRO A 183 2.03 15.46 9.02
CA PRO A 183 2.40 15.94 7.67
C PRO A 183 3.78 15.48 7.19
N LYS A 184 4.63 15.02 8.11
CA LYS A 184 6.00 14.58 7.88
C LYS A 184 6.17 13.06 7.90
N THR A 185 5.08 12.30 8.02
CA THR A 185 5.14 10.84 7.91
C THR A 185 5.61 10.44 6.51
N ASP A 186 6.46 9.44 6.39
CA ASP A 186 6.79 8.84 5.11
C ASP A 186 5.89 7.64 4.82
N PHE A 187 5.55 7.45 3.55
CA PHE A 187 4.71 6.33 3.13
C PHE A 187 5.54 5.23 2.48
N LEU A 188 5.36 4.01 2.97
CA LEU A 188 5.79 2.80 2.28
C LEU A 188 4.55 2.27 1.56
N VAL A 189 4.59 2.21 0.22
CA VAL A 189 3.47 1.75 -0.60
C VAL A 189 3.82 0.52 -1.45
N GLY A 190 3.11 -0.58 -1.20
CA GLY A 190 3.31 -1.84 -1.91
C GLY A 190 2.45 -1.95 -3.15
N LEU A 191 3.05 -2.47 -4.21
CA LEU A 191 2.46 -2.72 -5.52
C LEU A 191 2.52 -4.20 -5.90
N ARG A 192 1.70 -4.57 -6.88
CA ARG A 192 1.64 -5.91 -7.49
C ARG A 192 0.91 -5.86 -8.82
N HIS A 193 1.31 -6.68 -9.79
CA HIS A 193 0.55 -6.83 -11.03
C HIS A 193 -0.97 -7.00 -10.79
N PRO A 194 -1.87 -6.18 -11.37
CA PRO A 194 -3.31 -6.19 -11.03
C PRO A 194 -4.00 -7.56 -11.17
N VAL A 195 -3.68 -8.35 -12.21
CA VAL A 195 -4.15 -9.74 -12.35
C VAL A 195 -3.74 -10.61 -11.15
N LEU A 196 -2.45 -10.64 -10.81
CA LEU A 196 -1.93 -11.44 -9.69
C LEU A 196 -2.39 -10.93 -8.33
N TRP A 197 -2.62 -9.62 -8.20
CA TRP A 197 -3.23 -9.00 -7.04
C TRP A 197 -4.66 -9.49 -6.85
N PHE A 198 -5.48 -9.47 -7.90
CA PHE A 198 -6.87 -9.88 -7.85
C PHE A 198 -7.01 -11.34 -7.43
N GLU A 199 -6.25 -12.25 -8.07
CA GLU A 199 -6.18 -13.67 -7.68
C GLU A 199 -5.79 -13.83 -6.21
N SER A 200 -4.72 -13.14 -5.79
CA SER A 200 -4.22 -13.25 -4.42
C SER A 200 -5.21 -12.74 -3.38
N PHE A 201 -5.98 -11.70 -3.70
CA PHE A 201 -6.98 -11.15 -2.79
C PHE A 201 -8.23 -12.01 -2.73
N TYR A 202 -8.72 -12.50 -3.88
CA TYR A 202 -9.81 -13.45 -3.93
C TYR A 202 -9.50 -14.69 -3.09
N ASN A 203 -8.34 -15.31 -3.37
CA ASN A 203 -7.92 -16.55 -2.70
C ASN A 203 -7.63 -16.33 -1.21
N PHE A 204 -7.19 -15.13 -0.83
CA PHE A 204 -7.06 -14.77 0.58
C PHE A 204 -8.42 -14.68 1.28
N ARG A 205 -9.42 -14.05 0.66
CA ARG A 205 -10.78 -13.99 1.22
C ARG A 205 -11.38 -15.38 1.39
N VAL A 206 -11.31 -16.23 0.36
CA VAL A 206 -11.73 -17.64 0.45
C VAL A 206 -10.98 -18.39 1.56
N ASN A 207 -9.66 -18.21 1.66
CA ASN A 207 -8.86 -18.85 2.72
C ASN A 207 -9.26 -18.43 4.14
N ASN A 208 -9.87 -17.26 4.28
CA ASN A 208 -10.38 -16.73 5.55
C ASN A 208 -11.90 -16.84 5.66
N TYR A 209 -12.51 -17.80 4.95
CA TYR A 209 -13.92 -18.15 5.04
C TYR A 209 -14.91 -17.03 4.66
N PHE A 210 -14.45 -16.01 3.95
CA PHE A 210 -15.37 -15.03 3.37
C PHE A 210 -16.14 -15.70 2.24
N SER A 211 -17.48 -15.56 2.25
CA SER A 211 -18.32 -15.94 1.12
C SER A 211 -18.06 -14.98 -0.04
N MET A 212 -17.39 -15.49 -1.08
CA MET A 212 -17.05 -14.72 -2.27
C MET A 212 -18.07 -14.98 -3.37
N PRO A 213 -18.62 -13.94 -4.03
CA PRO A 213 -19.41 -14.12 -5.24
C PRO A 213 -18.50 -14.64 -6.39
N PRO A 214 -19.08 -15.18 -7.47
CA PRO A 214 -18.30 -15.58 -8.64
C PRO A 214 -17.40 -14.44 -9.12
N ALA A 215 -16.12 -14.73 -9.38
CA ALA A 215 -15.13 -13.71 -9.69
C ALA A 215 -15.56 -12.83 -10.87
N GLU A 216 -16.22 -13.42 -11.88
CA GLU A 216 -16.81 -12.80 -13.08
C GLU A 216 -17.73 -11.61 -12.76
N THR A 217 -18.34 -11.61 -11.57
CA THR A 217 -19.27 -10.57 -11.12
C THR A 217 -18.58 -9.39 -10.42
N LEU A 218 -17.26 -9.45 -10.20
CA LEU A 218 -16.47 -8.44 -9.49
C LEU A 218 -15.88 -7.36 -10.43
N THR A 219 -16.46 -7.20 -11.62
CA THR A 219 -16.08 -6.21 -12.63
C THR A 219 -16.64 -4.82 -12.30
N GLY A 220 -15.87 -3.76 -12.56
CA GLY A 220 -16.24 -2.38 -12.24
C GLY A 220 -16.05 -2.01 -10.76
N ARG A 221 -16.92 -1.13 -10.26
CA ARG A 221 -16.90 -0.61 -8.89
C ARG A 221 -17.25 -1.69 -7.85
N CYS A 222 -16.75 -1.52 -6.64
CA CYS A 222 -17.01 -2.47 -5.55
C CYS A 222 -18.44 -2.27 -5.01
N ALA A 223 -19.23 -3.34 -4.97
CA ALA A 223 -20.49 -3.39 -4.25
C ALA A 223 -20.30 -3.95 -2.83
N ARG A 224 -21.27 -3.74 -1.93
CA ARG A 224 -21.22 -4.23 -0.54
C ARG A 224 -20.94 -5.74 -0.46
N ARG A 225 -21.54 -6.54 -1.35
CA ARG A 225 -21.35 -8.01 -1.42
C ARG A 225 -19.99 -8.46 -1.97
N HIS A 226 -19.18 -7.55 -2.50
CA HIS A 226 -17.89 -7.88 -3.13
C HIS A 226 -16.77 -8.11 -2.11
N GLN A 227 -17.04 -7.98 -0.81
CA GLN A 227 -16.03 -8.13 0.26
C GLN A 227 -14.80 -7.24 0.04
N GLY A 228 -15.03 -6.08 -0.58
CA GLY A 228 -14.01 -5.14 -0.98
C GLY A 228 -13.13 -5.57 -2.15
N LEU A 229 -13.40 -6.66 -2.87
CA LEU A 229 -12.62 -7.03 -4.06
C LEU A 229 -13.38 -6.66 -5.34
N CYS A 230 -12.80 -5.83 -6.19
CA CYS A 230 -13.35 -5.53 -7.52
C CYS A 230 -12.23 -5.05 -8.44
N THR A 231 -12.46 -5.11 -9.75
CA THR A 231 -11.48 -4.61 -10.74
C THR A 231 -11.25 -3.10 -10.61
N PHE A 232 -12.19 -2.29 -10.12
CA PHE A 232 -11.95 -0.86 -9.86
C PHE A 232 -10.75 -0.63 -8.93
N ARG A 233 -10.60 -1.44 -7.88
CA ARG A 233 -9.49 -1.33 -6.93
C ARG A 233 -8.14 -1.76 -7.53
N GLY A 234 -8.13 -2.40 -8.70
CA GLY A 234 -6.92 -2.70 -9.47
C GLY A 234 -6.30 -1.47 -10.17
N ASN A 235 -6.99 -0.32 -10.19
CA ASN A 235 -6.45 0.94 -10.73
C ASN A 235 -5.49 1.60 -9.74
N PHE A 236 -4.33 1.00 -9.48
CA PHE A 236 -3.42 1.51 -8.44
C PHE A 236 -2.98 2.96 -8.65
N HIS A 237 -2.66 3.32 -9.89
CA HIS A 237 -2.33 4.68 -10.28
C HIS A 237 -3.42 5.71 -9.94
N LEU A 238 -4.71 5.35 -10.02
CA LEU A 238 -5.80 6.23 -9.58
C LEU A 238 -5.65 6.64 -8.11
N PHE A 239 -5.39 5.70 -7.22
CA PHE A 239 -5.26 6.02 -5.79
C PHE A 239 -3.91 6.67 -5.46
N LEU A 240 -2.84 6.33 -6.20
CA LEU A 240 -1.55 7.03 -6.06
C LEU A 240 -1.65 8.51 -6.45
N THR A 241 -2.51 8.87 -7.42
CA THR A 241 -2.71 10.29 -7.79
C THR A 241 -3.21 11.14 -6.62
N ASN A 242 -3.90 10.54 -5.64
CA ASN A 242 -4.39 11.27 -4.47
C ASN A 242 -3.28 11.73 -3.53
N LEU A 243 -2.05 11.24 -3.69
CA LEU A 243 -0.88 11.71 -2.94
C LEU A 243 -0.37 13.08 -3.42
N GLY A 244 -0.93 13.64 -4.51
CA GLY A 244 -0.59 14.98 -4.97
C GLY A 244 0.89 15.17 -5.33
N LYS A 245 1.56 14.09 -5.76
CA LYS A 245 2.97 14.12 -6.16
C LYS A 245 3.19 14.64 -7.58
N THR A 246 2.17 14.53 -8.42
CA THR A 246 2.24 14.89 -9.84
C THR A 246 1.28 16.03 -10.16
N ASN A 247 1.42 16.60 -11.37
CA ASN A 247 0.57 17.67 -11.88
C ASN A 247 -0.66 17.14 -12.63
N ILE A 248 -1.27 16.06 -12.15
CA ILE A 248 -2.36 15.32 -12.82
C ILE A 248 -3.56 16.20 -13.23
N LEU A 249 -3.81 17.30 -12.50
CA LEU A 249 -4.93 18.20 -12.80
C LEU A 249 -4.67 19.13 -13.99
N SER A 250 -3.42 19.55 -14.18
CA SER A 250 -3.02 20.48 -15.26
C SER A 250 -2.39 19.76 -16.46
N ASN A 251 -1.85 18.55 -16.28
CA ASN A 251 -1.26 17.77 -17.36
C ASN A 251 -2.31 16.86 -18.03
N SER A 252 -2.77 17.25 -19.23
CA SER A 252 -3.76 16.47 -19.99
C SER A 252 -3.26 15.10 -20.45
N ALA A 253 -1.96 14.95 -20.74
CA ALA A 253 -1.37 13.68 -21.16
C ALA A 253 -1.36 12.69 -19.99
N GLU A 254 -0.98 13.16 -18.80
CA GLU A 254 -1.05 12.38 -17.57
C GLU A 254 -2.50 11.96 -17.25
N LYS A 255 -3.43 12.92 -17.33
CA LYS A 255 -4.86 12.70 -17.07
C LYS A 255 -5.50 11.72 -18.04
N ALA A 256 -5.01 11.63 -19.28
CA ALA A 256 -5.49 10.68 -20.28
C ALA A 256 -5.18 9.21 -19.92
N LEU A 257 -4.22 8.97 -19.02
CA LEU A 257 -3.93 7.64 -18.48
C LEU A 257 -4.95 7.20 -17.43
N ILE A 258 -5.74 8.12 -16.88
CA ILE A 258 -6.86 7.80 -15.98
C ILE A 258 -8.14 7.62 -16.81
N PRO A 259 -8.88 6.52 -16.65
CA PRO A 259 -10.17 6.36 -17.31
C PRO A 259 -11.12 7.54 -17.01
N PRO A 260 -11.78 8.14 -18.01
CA PRO A 260 -12.60 9.35 -17.85
C PRO A 260 -13.68 9.25 -16.76
N GLU A 261 -14.26 8.07 -16.57
CA GLU A 261 -15.25 7.78 -15.54
C GLU A 261 -14.74 7.95 -14.10
N TYR A 262 -13.42 8.02 -13.90
CA TYR A 262 -12.77 8.19 -12.60
C TYR A 262 -12.16 9.58 -12.39
N HIS A 263 -12.21 10.49 -13.37
CA HIS A 263 -11.62 11.82 -13.22
C HIS A 263 -12.20 12.61 -12.03
N LYS A 264 -13.47 12.41 -11.70
CA LYS A 264 -14.13 13.05 -10.54
C LYS A 264 -13.66 12.51 -9.18
N MET A 265 -12.98 11.36 -9.18
CA MET A 265 -12.47 10.73 -7.96
C MET A 265 -11.05 11.18 -7.61
N ILE A 266 -10.36 11.83 -8.55
CA ILE A 266 -9.03 12.40 -8.34
C ILE A 266 -9.18 13.61 -7.42
N GLN A 267 -8.69 13.48 -6.20
CA GLN A 267 -8.67 14.55 -5.21
C GLN A 267 -7.27 14.60 -4.60
N PRO A 268 -6.29 15.15 -5.35
CA PRO A 268 -4.90 15.16 -4.93
C PRO A 268 -4.75 16.00 -3.66
N ILE A 269 -4.13 15.41 -2.66
CA ILE A 269 -3.73 16.09 -1.43
C ILE A 269 -2.23 16.32 -1.56
N PRO A 270 -1.72 17.56 -1.50
CA PRO A 270 -0.30 17.85 -1.68
C PRO A 270 0.49 17.29 -0.50
N TRP A 271 0.92 16.04 -0.62
CA TRP A 271 1.63 15.32 0.42
C TRP A 271 3.10 15.73 0.47
N GLN A 272 3.57 16.18 1.63
CA GLN A 272 4.96 16.62 1.80
C GLN A 272 5.90 15.45 2.13
N GLY A 273 5.40 14.42 2.80
CA GLY A 273 6.17 13.23 3.13
C GLY A 273 6.67 12.47 1.91
N ARG A 274 7.74 11.68 2.08
CA ARG A 274 8.34 10.88 1.01
C ARG A 274 7.53 9.61 0.80
N VAL A 275 7.66 9.01 -0.38
CA VAL A 275 6.99 7.76 -0.75
C VAL A 275 8.05 6.77 -1.22
N PHE A 276 8.10 5.59 -0.60
CA PHE A 276 8.90 4.47 -1.08
C PHE A 276 7.98 3.42 -1.68
N LEU A 277 8.11 3.20 -2.99
CA LEU A 277 7.40 2.15 -3.72
C LEU A 277 8.20 0.85 -3.74
N TRP A 278 7.49 -0.27 -3.59
CA TRP A 278 8.03 -1.59 -3.90
C TRP A 278 7.01 -2.45 -4.63
N ASP A 279 7.49 -3.43 -5.38
CA ASP A 279 6.67 -4.54 -5.87
C ASP A 279 6.90 -5.77 -4.99
N VAL A 280 5.84 -6.55 -4.76
CA VAL A 280 5.90 -7.74 -3.91
C VAL A 280 7.01 -8.75 -4.30
N SER A 281 7.41 -8.80 -5.58
CA SER A 281 8.53 -9.63 -6.05
C SER A 281 9.88 -9.24 -5.42
N GLN A 282 10.05 -7.97 -5.04
CA GLN A 282 11.27 -7.48 -4.37
C GLN A 282 11.41 -7.98 -2.93
N LEU A 283 10.34 -8.53 -2.35
CA LEU A 283 10.35 -9.12 -1.01
C LEU A 283 10.73 -10.61 -1.01
N GLN A 284 10.98 -11.21 -2.18
CA GLN A 284 11.43 -12.61 -2.27
C GLN A 284 12.88 -12.74 -1.79
N THR A 285 13.19 -13.86 -1.12
CA THR A 285 14.56 -14.18 -0.71
C THR A 285 15.33 -14.85 -1.85
N ASP A 286 16.66 -14.75 -1.83
CA ASP A 286 17.52 -15.35 -2.85
C ASP A 286 17.31 -16.88 -2.93
N GLN A 287 17.03 -17.53 -1.80
CA GLN A 287 16.70 -18.96 -1.75
C GLN A 287 15.41 -19.31 -2.51
N GLU A 288 14.40 -18.45 -2.47
CA GLU A 288 13.14 -18.68 -3.19
C GLU A 288 13.31 -18.56 -4.69
N LEU A 289 14.13 -17.61 -5.12
CA LEU A 289 14.50 -17.47 -6.52
C LEU A 289 15.18 -18.76 -6.99
N LEU A 290 16.15 -19.29 -6.23
CA LEU A 290 16.82 -20.54 -6.59
C LEU A 290 15.87 -21.75 -6.70
N GLN A 291 14.88 -21.87 -5.80
CA GLN A 291 13.92 -22.98 -5.83
C GLN A 291 12.94 -22.92 -7.00
N ASN A 292 12.56 -21.72 -7.44
CA ASN A 292 11.62 -21.55 -8.54
C ASN A 292 12.28 -21.73 -9.93
N ASN A 293 13.61 -21.66 -10.01
CA ASN A 293 14.35 -21.59 -11.27
C ASN A 293 14.61 -22.93 -11.96
N ASN A 294 14.13 -24.05 -11.41
CA ASN A 294 14.28 -25.36 -12.03
C ASN A 294 13.52 -25.52 -13.36
N HIS A 295 12.77 -24.51 -13.83
CA HIS A 295 11.90 -24.65 -15.01
C HIS A 295 12.09 -23.68 -16.19
N SER A 296 13.01 -22.70 -16.16
CA SER A 296 13.38 -21.95 -17.39
C SER A 296 14.71 -21.23 -17.25
N SER A 297 15.75 -21.93 -17.70
CA SER A 297 17.16 -21.51 -17.73
C SER A 297 17.43 -20.64 -18.96
N LEU A 298 17.75 -19.36 -18.75
CA LEU A 298 18.84 -18.57 -19.37
C LEU A 298 18.55 -17.06 -19.27
N LEU A 299 17.31 -16.64 -19.55
CA LEU A 299 16.91 -15.22 -19.44
C LEU A 299 16.81 -14.74 -17.99
N LEU A 300 16.52 -15.66 -17.06
CA LEU A 300 16.42 -15.32 -15.65
C LEU A 300 17.79 -15.03 -15.00
N HIS A 301 18.87 -15.62 -15.52
CA HIS A 301 20.22 -15.46 -14.95
C HIS A 301 20.78 -14.04 -15.17
N LEU A 302 20.44 -13.39 -16.29
CA LEU A 302 20.79 -11.99 -16.54
C LEU A 302 19.99 -11.02 -15.66
N HIS A 303 18.75 -11.36 -15.32
CA HIS A 303 17.95 -10.58 -14.36
C HIS A 303 18.37 -10.81 -12.89
N GLN A 304 18.94 -11.97 -12.57
CA GLN A 304 19.29 -12.35 -11.20
C GLN A 304 20.45 -11.50 -10.64
N HIS A 305 21.35 -11.00 -11.49
CA HIS A 305 22.41 -10.07 -11.06
C HIS A 305 21.92 -8.64 -10.78
N GLN A 306 20.77 -8.24 -11.34
CA GLN A 306 20.19 -6.91 -11.15
C GLN A 306 19.11 -6.86 -10.07
N HIS A 307 18.76 -8.00 -9.45
CA HIS A 307 17.75 -8.06 -8.41
C HIS A 307 18.30 -8.76 -7.17
N SER A 308 19.15 -8.05 -6.44
CA SER A 308 19.54 -8.54 -5.12
C SER A 308 18.55 -8.00 -4.09
N ASN A 309 17.95 -8.91 -3.31
CA ASN A 309 17.22 -8.52 -2.10
C ASN A 309 18.11 -7.65 -1.18
N LEU A 310 19.44 -7.83 -1.21
CA LEU A 310 20.40 -6.97 -0.51
C LEU A 310 20.27 -5.50 -0.91
N GLN A 311 20.16 -5.19 -2.20
CA GLN A 311 20.02 -3.81 -2.67
C GLN A 311 18.69 -3.21 -2.24
N PHE A 312 17.60 -3.99 -2.32
CA PHE A 312 16.30 -3.58 -1.80
C PHE A 312 16.38 -3.20 -0.31
N ARG A 313 17.02 -4.05 0.50
CA ARG A 313 17.21 -3.80 1.93
C ARG A 313 18.05 -2.57 2.20
N HIS A 314 19.14 -2.39 1.46
CA HIS A 314 20.00 -1.22 1.59
C HIS A 314 19.25 0.08 1.25
N ASP A 315 18.49 0.09 0.16
CA ASP A 315 17.73 1.28 -0.26
C ASP A 315 16.59 1.59 0.72
N LEU A 316 15.91 0.56 1.23
CA LEU A 316 14.89 0.71 2.27
C LEU A 316 15.50 1.21 3.58
N GLN A 317 16.66 0.69 3.98
CA GLN A 317 17.39 1.14 5.17
C GLN A 317 17.75 2.62 5.06
N LYS A 318 18.30 3.03 3.90
CA LYS A 318 18.63 4.43 3.60
C LYS A 318 17.38 5.31 3.61
N PHE A 319 16.29 4.86 3.00
CA PHE A 319 15.01 5.57 3.04
C PHE A 319 14.52 5.75 4.47
N LEU A 320 14.61 4.72 5.31
CA LEU A 320 14.21 4.77 6.72
C LEU A 320 15.23 5.43 7.65
N ARG A 321 16.38 5.88 7.14
CA ARG A 321 17.44 6.57 7.91
C ARG A 321 17.90 5.72 9.10
N LEU A 322 18.06 4.42 8.86
CA LEU A 322 18.51 3.48 9.88
C LEU A 322 20.02 3.30 9.77
N ASP A 323 20.72 3.50 10.89
CA ASP A 323 22.17 3.26 10.93
C ASP A 323 22.49 1.76 10.93
N ASP A 324 21.61 0.96 11.54
CA ASP A 324 21.76 -0.49 11.60
C ASP A 324 21.34 -1.16 10.29
N SER A 325 22.12 -2.15 9.87
CA SER A 325 21.79 -2.96 8.71
C SER A 325 20.46 -3.69 8.91
N LEU A 326 19.54 -3.57 7.95
CA LEU A 326 18.31 -4.36 8.00
C LEU A 326 18.63 -5.87 7.80
N PRO A 327 18.01 -6.78 8.59
CA PRO A 327 18.30 -8.22 8.54
C PRO A 327 17.88 -8.84 7.20
N GLU A 328 18.14 -10.11 6.98
CA GLU A 328 17.62 -10.81 5.79
C GLU A 328 16.07 -10.78 5.75
N MET A 329 15.52 -10.59 4.54
CA MET A 329 14.08 -10.55 4.30
C MET A 329 13.42 -11.86 4.74
N ILE A 330 12.21 -11.76 5.29
CA ILE A 330 11.46 -12.93 5.77
C ILE A 330 10.29 -13.27 4.87
N LYS A 331 9.98 -14.57 4.79
CA LYS A 331 8.73 -15.04 4.17
C LYS A 331 7.63 -15.16 5.21
N ILE A 332 6.53 -14.44 4.97
CA ILE A 332 5.29 -14.61 5.74
C ILE A 332 4.16 -14.94 4.78
N LYS A 333 3.48 -16.05 5.05
CA LYS A 333 2.22 -16.41 4.38
C LYS A 333 1.05 -16.09 5.32
N PRO A 334 0.35 -14.96 5.13
CA PRO A 334 -0.80 -14.63 5.98
C PRO A 334 -2.01 -15.51 5.64
N GLY A 335 -2.84 -15.78 6.65
CA GLY A 335 -4.10 -16.52 6.55
C GLY A 335 -4.14 -17.76 7.44
N PHE A 336 -5.32 -18.34 7.62
CA PHE A 336 -5.49 -19.56 8.41
C PHE A 336 -4.74 -20.76 7.81
N HIS A 337 -4.09 -21.51 8.71
CA HIS A 337 -3.49 -22.80 8.39
C HIS A 337 -4.48 -23.92 8.72
N HIS A 338 -5.12 -24.47 7.69
CA HIS A 338 -6.16 -25.52 7.80
C HIS A 338 -5.62 -26.92 8.10
N ARG A 339 -4.44 -27.04 8.74
CA ARG A 339 -3.71 -28.32 8.89
C ARG A 339 -4.45 -29.39 9.68
N LYS A 340 -5.40 -29.00 10.54
CA LYS A 340 -6.11 -29.93 11.42
C LYS A 340 -7.32 -30.60 10.77
N ASN A 341 -7.83 -30.09 9.65
CA ASN A 341 -9.03 -30.63 9.01
C ASN A 341 -8.87 -30.65 7.48
N GLN A 342 -8.53 -31.82 6.95
CA GLN A 342 -8.27 -32.03 5.52
C GLN A 342 -9.51 -31.75 4.66
N THR A 343 -10.71 -32.10 5.12
CA THR A 343 -11.96 -31.84 4.41
C THR A 343 -12.20 -30.35 4.25
N VAL A 344 -12.03 -29.57 5.33
CA VAL A 344 -12.15 -28.10 5.26
C VAL A 344 -11.07 -27.50 4.35
N ALA A 345 -9.83 -28.00 4.44
CA ALA A 345 -8.76 -27.55 3.57
C ALA A 345 -9.06 -27.79 2.07
N GLN A 346 -9.62 -28.96 1.73
CA GLN A 346 -10.05 -29.31 0.37
C GLN A 346 -11.21 -28.43 -0.11
N GLN A 347 -12.22 -28.19 0.73
CA GLN A 347 -13.34 -27.31 0.41
C GLN A 347 -12.87 -25.87 0.13
N VAL A 348 -12.00 -25.34 0.99
CA VAL A 348 -11.40 -24.01 0.81
C VAL A 348 -10.55 -23.96 -0.47
N ALA A 349 -9.78 -25.02 -0.75
CA ALA A 349 -8.96 -25.10 -1.96
C ALA A 349 -9.83 -25.12 -3.24
N ALA A 350 -10.94 -25.86 -3.24
CA ALA A 350 -11.85 -25.96 -4.37
C ALA A 350 -12.57 -24.64 -4.71
N GLN A 351 -12.70 -23.73 -3.73
CA GLN A 351 -13.30 -22.40 -3.92
C GLN A 351 -12.29 -21.33 -4.37
N LYS A 352 -10.98 -21.61 -4.29
CA LYS A 352 -9.96 -20.69 -4.79
C LYS A 352 -10.02 -20.66 -6.32
N ILE A 353 -9.71 -19.51 -6.88
CA ILE A 353 -9.60 -19.35 -8.32
C ILE A 353 -8.14 -19.51 -8.74
N ASP A 354 -7.97 -20.09 -9.92
CA ASP A 354 -6.81 -19.83 -10.75
C ASP A 354 -7.25 -18.83 -11.81
N ILE A 355 -6.76 -17.59 -11.71
CA ILE A 355 -7.21 -16.50 -12.57
C ILE A 355 -6.85 -16.73 -14.04
N CYS A 356 -5.96 -17.67 -14.34
CA CYS A 356 -5.53 -17.97 -15.69
C CYS A 356 -6.43 -18.96 -16.43
N GLN A 357 -7.46 -19.52 -15.77
CA GLN A 357 -8.47 -20.35 -16.44
C GLN A 357 -9.25 -19.55 -17.51
N PRO A 358 -9.62 -20.15 -18.66
CA PRO A 358 -10.28 -19.43 -19.77
C PRO A 358 -11.54 -18.64 -19.37
N ARG A 359 -12.32 -19.13 -18.40
CA ARG A 359 -13.53 -18.46 -17.88
C ARG A 359 -13.29 -17.05 -17.32
N TYR A 360 -12.07 -16.72 -16.89
CA TYR A 360 -11.73 -15.41 -16.32
C TYR A 360 -11.07 -14.44 -17.32
N GLU A 361 -10.98 -14.81 -18.60
CA GLU A 361 -10.36 -13.99 -19.65
C GLU A 361 -10.88 -12.55 -19.66
N SER A 362 -12.21 -12.38 -19.56
CA SER A 362 -12.83 -11.04 -19.57
C SER A 362 -12.36 -10.13 -18.43
N ILE A 363 -12.14 -10.69 -17.23
CA ILE A 363 -11.60 -9.94 -16.10
C ILE A 363 -10.11 -9.68 -16.29
N ARG A 364 -9.36 -10.67 -16.79
CA ARG A 364 -7.93 -10.51 -17.07
C ARG A 364 -7.69 -9.36 -18.04
N GLN A 365 -8.42 -9.29 -19.15
CA GLN A 365 -8.31 -8.20 -20.12
C GLN A 365 -8.49 -6.82 -19.48
N ILE A 366 -9.45 -6.68 -18.56
CA ILE A 366 -9.66 -5.43 -17.82
C ILE A 366 -8.45 -5.14 -16.93
N LEU A 367 -8.00 -6.11 -16.14
CA LEU A 367 -6.89 -5.95 -15.19
C LEU A 367 -5.54 -5.72 -15.91
N VAL A 368 -5.29 -6.35 -17.05
CA VAL A 368 -4.11 -6.12 -17.90
C VAL A 368 -4.13 -4.71 -18.48
N ARG A 369 -5.29 -4.27 -19.00
CA ARG A 369 -5.43 -2.88 -19.46
C ARG A 369 -5.15 -1.88 -18.33
N GLN A 370 -5.67 -2.12 -17.12
CA GLN A 370 -5.37 -1.29 -15.96
C GLN A 370 -3.89 -1.35 -15.56
N GLY A 371 -3.27 -2.54 -15.63
CA GLY A 371 -1.84 -2.75 -15.39
C GLY A 371 -0.98 -1.94 -16.32
N LYS A 372 -1.30 -1.94 -17.63
CA LYS A 372 -0.62 -1.14 -18.65
C LYS A 372 -0.73 0.36 -18.35
N LEU A 373 -1.93 0.88 -18.09
CA LEU A 373 -2.13 2.29 -17.76
C LEU A 373 -1.38 2.69 -16.48
N ALA A 374 -1.44 1.84 -15.44
CA ALA A 374 -0.74 2.07 -14.19
C ALA A 374 0.78 2.08 -14.38
N ALA A 375 1.33 1.10 -15.09
CA ALA A 375 2.76 1.00 -15.35
C ALA A 375 3.31 2.20 -16.11
N THR A 376 2.60 2.64 -17.17
CA THR A 376 2.93 3.85 -17.92
C THR A 376 2.91 5.07 -17.01
N TRP A 377 1.82 5.30 -16.26
CA TRP A 377 1.70 6.47 -15.39
C TRP A 377 2.76 6.50 -14.28
N ILE A 378 3.01 5.35 -13.63
CA ILE A 378 4.00 5.24 -12.56
C ILE A 378 5.39 5.58 -13.10
N ARG A 379 5.78 5.01 -14.25
CA ARG A 379 7.10 5.25 -14.85
C ARG A 379 7.30 6.68 -15.32
N GLU A 380 6.33 7.22 -16.05
CA GLU A 380 6.50 8.48 -16.77
C GLU A 380 6.24 9.71 -15.90
N TYR A 381 5.45 9.57 -14.83
CA TYR A 381 5.04 10.70 -14.01
C TYR A 381 5.36 10.49 -12.53
N PHE A 382 4.91 9.39 -11.92
CA PHE A 382 4.99 9.26 -10.46
C PHE A 382 6.42 9.03 -9.94
N LEU A 383 7.24 8.24 -10.63
CA LEU A 383 8.64 8.01 -10.26
C LEU A 383 9.57 9.16 -10.62
N GLU A 384 9.10 10.10 -11.45
CA GLU A 384 9.78 11.36 -11.74
C GLU A 384 9.33 12.47 -10.78
N ALA A 385 8.24 12.25 -10.05
CA ALA A 385 7.78 13.19 -9.04
C ALA A 385 8.78 13.25 -7.88
N PRO A 386 9.12 14.46 -7.39
CA PRO A 386 10.08 14.57 -6.32
C PRO A 386 9.53 13.98 -5.00
N GLY A 387 10.43 13.36 -4.24
CA GLY A 387 10.08 12.65 -3.00
C GLY A 387 9.49 11.25 -3.21
N VAL A 388 9.47 10.73 -4.44
CA VAL A 388 9.11 9.34 -4.74
C VAL A 388 10.37 8.51 -5.00
N TYR A 389 10.50 7.41 -4.28
CA TYR A 389 11.67 6.54 -4.27
C TYR A 389 11.28 5.09 -4.52
N VAL A 390 12.24 4.34 -5.02
CA VAL A 390 12.12 2.93 -5.39
C VAL A 390 13.52 2.34 -5.34
N SER A 391 13.63 1.08 -4.91
CA SER A 391 14.90 0.38 -5.04
C SER A 391 15.17 -0.04 -6.48
N GLN A 392 16.39 0.17 -6.95
CA GLN A 392 16.83 -0.22 -8.30
C GLN A 392 15.88 0.32 -9.38
N LYS A 393 15.73 1.66 -9.45
CA LYS A 393 14.76 2.35 -10.33
C LYS A 393 14.72 1.80 -11.75
N GLU A 394 15.88 1.56 -12.39
CA GLU A 394 15.92 1.02 -13.76
C GLU A 394 15.33 -0.39 -13.85
N TYR A 395 15.69 -1.29 -12.95
CA TYR A 395 15.12 -2.64 -12.88
C TYR A 395 13.60 -2.58 -12.62
N PHE A 396 13.18 -1.72 -11.68
CA PHE A 396 11.77 -1.53 -11.38
C PHE A 396 10.98 -1.05 -12.59
N CYS A 397 11.51 -0.08 -13.34
CA CYS A 397 10.87 0.46 -14.54
C CYS A 397 10.87 -0.53 -15.71
N GLN A 398 12.05 -1.03 -16.10
CA GLN A 398 12.21 -1.81 -17.34
C GLN A 398 11.87 -3.29 -17.21
N VAL A 399 11.84 -3.82 -15.99
CA VAL A 399 11.57 -5.24 -15.76
C VAL A 399 10.21 -5.38 -15.07
N ILE A 400 10.07 -4.88 -13.85
CA ILE A 400 8.85 -5.10 -13.05
C ILE A 400 7.64 -4.43 -13.71
N LEU A 401 7.69 -3.12 -13.94
CA LEU A 401 6.54 -2.39 -14.48
C LEU A 401 6.30 -2.72 -15.96
N LYS A 402 7.32 -3.10 -16.72
CA LYS A 402 7.12 -3.59 -18.08
C LYS A 402 6.37 -4.91 -18.15
N GLN A 403 6.57 -5.82 -17.19
CA GLN A 403 5.78 -7.05 -17.10
C GLN A 403 4.29 -6.78 -16.84
N TRP A 404 3.93 -5.62 -16.27
CA TRP A 404 2.52 -5.25 -16.09
C TRP A 404 1.78 -4.88 -17.38
N GLU A 405 2.51 -4.71 -18.48
CA GLU A 405 1.94 -4.44 -19.79
C GLU A 405 1.46 -5.74 -20.50
N GLN A 406 1.72 -6.92 -19.92
CA GLN A 406 1.45 -8.24 -20.49
C GLN A 406 0.54 -9.07 -19.57
N ASP A 407 -0.20 -10.04 -20.11
CA ASP A 407 -0.97 -10.96 -19.27
C ASP A 407 -0.02 -11.97 -18.60
N PRO A 408 0.11 -12.01 -17.26
CA PRO A 408 1.01 -12.93 -16.58
C PRO A 408 0.61 -14.41 -16.79
N CYS A 409 -0.59 -14.68 -17.29
CA CYS A 409 -1.05 -16.01 -17.63
C CYS A 409 -0.44 -16.56 -18.93
N GLU A 410 0.11 -15.72 -19.81
CA GLU A 410 0.80 -16.16 -21.04
C GLU A 410 2.15 -16.84 -20.74
N PHE A 411 2.74 -16.56 -19.57
CA PHE A 411 4.05 -17.08 -19.16
C PHE A 411 3.99 -18.10 -18.02
N ARG A 412 2.80 -18.36 -17.47
CA ARG A 412 2.58 -19.50 -16.56
C ARG A 412 2.53 -20.76 -17.42
N ASN A 413 3.66 -21.47 -17.50
CA ASN A 413 3.67 -22.84 -18.02
C ASN A 413 2.73 -23.69 -17.14
N PHE A 414 1.69 -24.25 -17.75
CA PHE A 414 0.74 -25.17 -17.11
C PHE A 414 1.21 -26.62 -17.17
#